data_AF-A0A7C4G1I1-F1
#
_entry.id   AF-A0A7C4G1I1-F1
#
_cell.length_a   1.000
_cell.length_b   1.000
_cell.length_c   1.000
_cell.angle_alpha   90.00
_cell.angle_beta   90.00
_cell.angle_gamma   90.00
#
_symmetry.space_group_name_H-M   'P 1'
#
loop_
_entity.id
_entity.type
_entity.pdbx_description
1 polymer ?
#
loop_
_entity_poly.entity_id
_entity_poly.type
_entity_poly.pdbx_seq_one_letter_code
_entity_poly.pdbx_strand_id
1 'polypeptide(L)'
;MTSVKWRSRCRGARNASFEPKIVGKHQTRFSGFDDKILSMYARGMTTREIQGHLREIYSVEVSPSLISEVTDAVLEEVKAWQNRPLEALYPIVFLDALMVKMRHEGRVENRAVYVVIGIDLEGRKDVLGLWTS
;
A
#
# COMPACT_ATOMS: atom_id res chain seq x y z
N MET A 1 -3.67 20.46 -3.09
CA MET A 1 -2.51 20.55 -4.00
C MET A 1 -1.42 21.31 -3.26
N THR A 2 -0.74 20.66 -2.31
CA THR A 2 0.27 21.34 -1.48
C THR A 2 1.60 20.64 -1.68
N SER A 3 2.30 21.14 -2.70
CA SER A 3 3.66 20.76 -3.05
C SER A 3 4.60 21.12 -1.90
N VAL A 4 5.22 20.11 -1.28
CA VAL A 4 6.39 20.35 -0.41
C VAL A 4 7.54 20.77 -1.33
N LYS A 5 7.72 22.08 -1.45
CA LYS A 5 8.73 22.70 -2.33
C LYS A 5 10.07 22.78 -1.61
N TRP A 6 10.87 21.74 -1.73
CA TRP A 6 12.28 21.78 -1.34
C TRP A 6 13.02 22.80 -2.22
N ARG A 7 13.47 23.92 -1.64
CA ARG A 7 14.29 24.91 -2.34
C ARG A 7 15.74 24.77 -1.88
N SER A 8 16.45 23.79 -2.43
CA SER A 8 17.92 23.73 -2.30
C SER A 8 18.52 24.88 -3.12
N ARG A 9 18.80 26.00 -2.46
CA ARG A 9 19.43 27.17 -3.10
C ARG A 9 20.94 26.93 -3.19
N CYS A 10 21.36 26.05 -4.10
CA CYS A 10 22.77 25.93 -4.47
C CYS A 10 23.13 27.12 -5.38
N ARG A 11 23.96 28.04 -4.89
CA ARG A 11 24.51 29.10 -5.74
C ARG A 11 25.62 28.52 -6.61
N GLY A 12 25.41 28.55 -7.93
CA GLY A 12 26.51 28.50 -8.90
C GLY A 12 26.46 27.32 -9.88
N ALA A 13 25.73 27.50 -10.98
CA ALA A 13 26.11 26.96 -12.29
C ALA A 13 25.34 27.75 -13.36
N ARG A 14 26.05 28.51 -14.20
CA ARG A 14 25.46 29.38 -15.24
C ARG A 14 24.88 28.62 -16.44
N ASN A 15 25.12 27.31 -16.51
CA ASN A 15 24.45 26.40 -17.45
C ASN A 15 23.68 25.39 -16.59
N ALA A 16 22.38 25.22 -16.81
CA ALA A 16 21.45 24.42 -16.02
C ALA A 16 21.70 22.89 -16.05
N SER A 17 22.94 22.45 -16.29
CA SER A 17 23.40 21.07 -16.44
C SER A 17 23.73 20.37 -15.12
N PHE A 18 23.38 20.94 -13.97
CA PHE A 18 23.58 20.28 -12.68
C PHE A 18 22.43 19.33 -12.37
N GLU A 19 22.72 18.04 -12.31
CA GLU A 19 21.84 16.99 -11.78
C GLU A 19 22.23 16.72 -10.33
N PRO A 20 21.38 17.07 -9.34
CA PRO A 20 21.65 16.76 -7.96
C PRO A 20 21.54 15.24 -7.74
N LYS A 21 22.64 14.60 -7.32
CA LYS A 21 22.71 13.15 -7.07
C LYS A 21 21.90 12.68 -5.84
N ILE A 22 21.58 13.59 -4.92
CA ILE A 22 20.93 13.27 -3.63
C ILE A 22 19.41 13.45 -3.68
N VAL A 23 18.93 14.41 -4.49
CA VAL A 23 17.50 14.67 -4.71
C VAL A 23 17.34 15.00 -6.18
N GLY A 24 16.75 14.09 -6.96
CA GLY A 24 16.49 14.30 -8.38
C GLY A 24 15.68 15.59 -8.63
N LYS A 25 15.85 16.22 -9.79
CA LYS A 25 15.01 17.37 -10.18
C LYS A 25 13.54 16.93 -10.13
N HIS A 26 12.70 17.69 -9.41
CA HIS A 26 11.28 17.40 -9.13
C HIS A 26 11.00 16.26 -8.13
N GLN A 27 12.03 15.71 -7.48
CA GLN A 27 11.84 14.75 -6.41
C GLN A 27 11.42 15.48 -5.13
N THR A 28 10.13 15.42 -4.81
CA THR A 28 9.56 15.95 -3.56
C THR A 28 9.47 14.88 -2.46
N ARG A 29 9.75 13.61 -2.79
CA ARG A 29 9.64 12.45 -1.89
C ARG A 29 11.03 11.94 -1.45
N PHE A 30 11.17 11.65 -0.16
CA PHE A 30 12.28 10.85 0.36
C PHE A 30 12.10 9.37 -0.05
N SER A 31 13.16 8.69 -0.47
CA SER A 31 13.13 7.24 -0.73
C SER A 31 12.76 6.48 0.56
N GLY A 32 11.75 5.60 0.50
CA GLY A 32 11.26 4.82 1.65
C GLY A 32 10.12 5.47 2.46
N PHE A 33 9.58 6.61 2.01
CA PHE A 33 8.40 7.22 2.62
C PHE A 33 7.11 6.42 2.31
N ASP A 34 6.98 5.96 1.07
CA ASP A 34 5.81 5.22 0.59
C ASP A 34 5.71 3.85 1.30
N ASP A 35 6.84 3.17 1.52
CA ASP A 35 6.90 1.91 2.29
C ASP A 35 6.39 2.07 3.72
N LYS A 36 6.67 3.22 4.35
CA LYS A 36 6.18 3.50 5.71
C LYS A 36 4.68 3.71 5.71
N ILE A 37 4.13 4.45 4.73
CA ILE A 37 2.67 4.62 4.55
C ILE A 37 2.01 3.25 4.38
N LEU A 38 2.54 2.41 3.50
CA LEU A 38 2.03 1.05 3.26
C LEU A 38 2.09 0.20 4.52
N SER A 39 3.17 0.28 5.30
CA SER A 39 3.29 -0.46 6.55
C SER A 39 2.29 -0.01 7.63
N MET A 40 1.87 1.26 7.64
CA MET A 40 0.84 1.77 8.55
C MET A 40 -0.55 1.34 8.08
N TYR A 41 -0.79 1.39 6.76
CA TYR A 41 -2.03 0.91 6.16
C TYR A 41 -2.22 -0.60 6.40
N ALA A 42 -1.17 -1.41 6.21
CA ALA A 42 -1.17 -2.84 6.49
C ALA A 42 -1.46 -3.18 7.97
N ARG A 43 -1.19 -2.25 8.89
CA ARG A 43 -1.55 -2.38 10.31
C ARG A 43 -3.00 -2.01 10.61
N GLY A 44 -3.78 -1.63 9.60
CA GLY A 44 -5.19 -1.27 9.75
C GLY A 44 -5.44 0.15 10.23
N MET A 45 -4.44 1.03 10.18
CA MET A 45 -4.64 2.45 10.51
C MET A 45 -5.49 3.12 9.44
N THR A 46 -6.44 3.93 9.86
CA THR A 46 -7.24 4.76 8.95
C THR A 46 -6.37 5.84 8.31
N THR A 47 -6.77 6.34 7.13
CA THR A 47 -6.05 7.41 6.43
C THR A 47 -5.85 8.67 7.28
N ARG A 48 -6.79 8.95 8.20
CA ARG A 48 -6.70 10.06 9.16
C ARG A 48 -5.67 9.80 10.26
N GLU A 49 -5.61 8.59 10.79
CA GLU A 49 -4.60 8.20 11.80
C GLU A 49 -3.20 8.21 11.19
N ILE A 50 -3.04 7.71 9.96
CA ILE A 50 -1.78 7.76 9.21
C ILE A 50 -1.33 9.22 9.04
N GLN A 51 -2.25 10.11 8.67
CA GLN A 51 -1.95 11.54 8.51
C GLN A 51 -1.49 12.18 9.84
N GLY A 52 -2.17 11.88 10.94
CA GLY A 52 -1.78 12.36 12.28
C GLY A 52 -0.40 11.85 12.67
N HIS A 53 -0.15 10.55 12.51
CA HIS A 53 1.11 9.91 12.84
C HIS A 53 2.29 10.45 12.04
N LEU A 54 2.09 10.69 10.73
CA LEU A 54 3.11 11.30 9.88
C LEU A 54 3.39 12.76 10.25
N ARG A 55 2.38 13.50 10.71
CA ARG A 55 2.54 14.87 11.21
C ARG A 55 3.34 14.90 12.51
N GLU A 56 3.08 13.97 13.43
CA GLU A 56 3.78 13.91 14.72
C GLU A 56 5.25 13.53 14.59
N ILE A 57 5.56 12.48 13.82
CA ILE A 57 6.92 11.95 13.72
C ILE A 57 7.77 12.79 12.76
N TYR A 58 7.24 13.14 11.59
CA TYR A 58 8.02 13.75 10.53
C TYR A 58 7.75 15.25 10.36
N SER A 59 6.77 15.83 11.06
CA SER A 59 6.33 17.22 10.86
C SER A 59 5.95 17.53 9.40
N VAL A 60 5.56 16.51 8.63
CA VAL A 60 5.16 16.64 7.23
C VAL A 60 3.64 16.63 7.15
N GLU A 61 3.08 17.64 6.49
CA GLU A 61 1.66 17.64 6.13
C GLU A 61 1.44 16.85 4.84
N VAL A 62 0.80 15.69 4.99
CA VAL A 62 0.45 14.80 3.87
C VAL A 62 -1.03 14.98 3.54
N SER A 63 -1.37 15.12 2.26
CA SER A 63 -2.78 15.15 1.86
C SER A 63 -3.36 13.74 1.86
N PRO A 64 -4.65 13.55 2.24
CA PRO A 64 -5.31 12.25 2.16
C PRO A 64 -5.26 11.64 0.75
N SER A 65 -5.30 12.49 -0.29
CA SER A 65 -5.16 12.06 -1.67
C SER A 65 -3.82 11.38 -1.96
N LEU A 66 -2.72 11.82 -1.33
CA LEU A 66 -1.41 11.22 -1.51
C LEU A 66 -1.38 9.82 -0.89
N ILE A 67 -2.00 9.64 0.28
CA ILE A 67 -2.12 8.34 0.93
C ILE A 67 -2.92 7.39 0.03
N SER A 68 -4.03 7.86 -0.53
CA SER A 68 -4.84 7.08 -1.48
C SER A 68 -4.03 6.68 -2.73
N GLU A 69 -3.31 7.62 -3.37
CA GLU A 69 -2.48 7.30 -4.54
C GLU A 69 -1.42 6.24 -4.23
N VAL A 70 -0.78 6.30 -3.06
CA VAL A 70 0.22 5.31 -2.64
C VAL A 70 -0.44 3.94 -2.37
N THR A 71 -1.60 3.91 -1.71
CA THR A 71 -2.32 2.66 -1.48
C THR A 71 -2.87 2.05 -2.77
N ASP A 72 -3.28 2.88 -3.73
CA ASP A 72 -3.81 2.45 -5.01
C ASP A 72 -2.73 1.80 -5.88
N ALA A 73 -1.47 2.25 -5.76
CA ALA A 73 -0.34 1.66 -6.48
C ALA A 73 -0.14 0.16 -6.14
N VAL A 74 -0.46 -0.25 -4.91
CA VAL A 74 -0.35 -1.64 -4.46
C VAL A 74 -1.50 -2.51 -4.96
N LEU A 75 -2.61 -1.93 -5.42
CA LEU A 75 -3.74 -2.71 -5.96
C LEU A 75 -3.33 -3.54 -7.18
N GLU A 76 -2.42 -3.04 -8.01
CA GLU A 76 -1.90 -3.81 -9.15
C GLU A 76 -1.05 -4.99 -8.71
N GLU A 77 -0.23 -4.82 -7.66
CA GLU A 77 0.52 -5.93 -7.06
C GLU A 77 -0.41 -6.98 -6.43
N VAL A 78 -1.49 -6.55 -5.77
CA VAL A 78 -2.51 -7.45 -5.22
C VAL A 78 -3.20 -8.23 -6.33
N LYS A 79 -3.54 -7.60 -7.46
CA LYS A 79 -4.11 -8.29 -8.62
C LYS A 79 -3.12 -9.29 -9.21
N ALA A 80 -1.85 -8.94 -9.31
CA ALA A 80 -0.81 -9.86 -9.78
C ALA A 80 -0.67 -11.06 -8.84
N TRP A 81 -0.72 -10.83 -7.52
CA TRP A 81 -0.71 -11.90 -6.51
C TRP A 81 -1.96 -12.79 -6.60
N GLN A 82 -3.15 -12.23 -6.82
CA GLN A 82 -4.40 -13.00 -6.99
C GLN A 82 -4.38 -13.88 -8.25
N ASN A 83 -3.71 -13.43 -9.32
CA ASN A 83 -3.61 -14.16 -10.59
C ASN A 83 -2.34 -15.00 -10.73
N ARG A 84 -1.54 -15.13 -9.67
CA ARG A 84 -0.31 -15.92 -9.71
C ARG A 84 -0.63 -17.40 -10.00
N PRO A 85 0.23 -18.11 -10.75
CA PRO A 85 0.05 -19.54 -10.93
C PRO A 85 0.18 -20.26 -9.58
N LEU A 86 -0.79 -21.11 -9.27
CA LEU A 86 -0.75 -21.98 -8.10
C LEU A 86 -0.01 -23.28 -8.42
N GLU A 87 0.46 -23.97 -7.39
CA GLU A 87 1.07 -25.29 -7.56
C GLU A 87 0.03 -26.34 -8.00
N ALA A 88 0.51 -27.40 -8.64
CA ALA A 88 -0.36 -28.44 -9.19
C ALA A 88 -1.09 -29.26 -8.11
N LEU A 89 -0.56 -29.31 -6.88
CA LEU A 89 -1.07 -30.16 -5.82
C LEU A 89 -0.95 -29.51 -4.44
N TYR A 90 -2.07 -29.41 -3.75
CA TYR A 90 -2.15 -29.08 -2.32
C TYR A 90 -2.84 -30.24 -1.59
N PRO A 91 -2.11 -31.05 -0.80
CA PRO A 91 -2.70 -32.20 -0.10
C PRO A 91 -3.87 -31.86 0.84
N ILE A 92 -3.84 -30.66 1.43
CA ILE A 92 -4.88 -30.19 2.35
C ILE A 92 -5.26 -28.76 1.97
N VAL A 93 -6.56 -28.50 1.90
CA VAL A 93 -7.10 -27.15 1.66
C VAL A 93 -8.14 -26.83 2.73
N PHE A 94 -7.99 -25.66 3.34
CA PHE A 94 -8.96 -25.06 4.26
C PHE A 94 -9.73 -23.96 3.55
N LEU A 95 -11.04 -23.96 3.76
CA LEU A 95 -11.93 -22.88 3.35
C LEU A 95 -12.50 -22.26 4.63
N ASP A 96 -12.27 -20.97 4.80
CA ASP A 96 -12.83 -20.19 5.90
C ASP A 96 -13.70 -19.05 5.36
N ALA A 97 -14.68 -18.60 6.15
CA ALA A 97 -15.60 -17.53 5.80
C ALA A 97 -15.65 -16.49 6.94
N LEU A 98 -15.05 -15.33 6.70
CA LEU A 98 -15.02 -14.22 7.64
C LEU A 98 -16.19 -13.26 7.35
N MET A 99 -17.06 -13.06 8.33
CA MET A 99 -18.19 -12.13 8.22
C MET A 99 -17.72 -10.71 8.52
N VAL A 100 -17.65 -9.85 7.50
CA VAL A 100 -17.18 -8.47 7.61
C VAL A 100 -18.29 -7.51 7.22
N LYS A 101 -18.48 -6.46 8.02
CA LYS A 101 -19.37 -5.35 7.66
C LYS A 101 -18.72 -4.51 6.56
N MET A 102 -19.23 -4.63 5.35
CA MET A 102 -18.75 -3.88 4.20
C MET A 102 -19.82 -2.90 3.73
N ARG A 103 -19.39 -1.75 3.21
CA ARG A 103 -20.31 -0.80 2.58
C ARG A 103 -20.41 -1.13 1.11
N HIS A 104 -21.59 -1.53 0.66
CA HIS A 104 -21.90 -1.83 -0.74
C HIS A 104 -23.14 -1.04 -1.15
N GLU A 105 -23.09 -0.35 -2.29
CA GLU A 105 -24.19 0.48 -2.82
C GLU A 105 -24.80 1.46 -1.78
N GLY A 106 -23.95 2.02 -0.92
CA GLY A 106 -24.34 3.00 0.11
C GLY A 106 -24.89 2.40 1.41
N ARG A 107 -25.21 1.09 1.45
CA ARG A 107 -25.66 0.37 2.65
C ARG A 107 -24.51 -0.41 3.27
N VAL A 108 -24.52 -0.51 4.60
CA VAL A 108 -23.55 -1.36 5.32
C VAL A 108 -24.21 -2.71 5.53
N GLU A 109 -23.66 -3.72 4.89
CA GLU A 109 -24.17 -5.10 4.92
C GLU A 109 -23.09 -6.02 5.48
N ASN A 110 -23.53 -7.09 6.14
CA ASN A 110 -22.62 -8.13 6.59
C ASN A 110 -22.39 -9.09 5.42
N ARG A 111 -21.16 -9.14 4.91
CA ARG A 111 -20.77 -9.95 3.76
C ARG A 111 -19.70 -10.95 4.16
N ALA A 112 -19.71 -12.10 3.50
CA ALA A 112 -18.72 -13.13 3.73
C ALA A 112 -17.48 -12.87 2.87
N VAL A 113 -16.31 -12.94 3.49
CA VAL A 113 -15.01 -12.99 2.83
C VAL A 113 -14.51 -14.42 2.95
N TYR A 114 -14.49 -15.14 1.83
CA TYR A 114 -13.98 -16.50 1.73
C TYR A 114 -12.47 -16.47 1.60
N VAL A 115 -11.79 -17.16 2.50
CA VAL A 115 -10.33 -17.32 2.50
C VAL A 115 -10.01 -18.77 2.22
N VAL A 116 -9.18 -19.03 1.21
CA VAL A 116 -8.69 -20.37 0.89
C VAL A 116 -7.23 -20.47 1.26
N ILE A 117 -6.89 -21.44 2.10
CA ILE A 117 -5.52 -21.72 2.56
C ILE A 117 -5.16 -23.15 2.17
N GLY A 118 -4.10 -23.32 1.39
CA GLY A 118 -3.54 -24.62 1.01
C GLY A 118 -2.31 -24.95 1.85
N ILE A 119 -2.08 -26.23 2.09
CA ILE A 119 -0.79 -26.74 2.58
C ILE A 119 -0.10 -27.45 1.43
N ASP A 120 1.17 -27.12 1.17
CA ASP A 120 2.00 -27.76 0.14
C ASP A 120 2.54 -29.13 0.61
N LEU A 121 3.33 -29.79 -0.25
CA LEU A 121 3.95 -31.08 0.08
C LEU A 121 5.03 -30.96 1.16
N GLU A 122 5.64 -29.78 1.32
CA GLU A 122 6.61 -29.47 2.38
C GLU A 122 5.95 -29.09 3.72
N GLY A 123 4.62 -29.02 3.78
CA GLY A 123 3.87 -28.65 4.98
C GLY A 123 3.78 -27.13 5.23
N ARG A 124 4.15 -26.28 4.28
CA ARG A 124 3.99 -24.82 4.36
C ARG A 124 2.55 -24.43 4.00
N LYS A 125 2.02 -23.48 4.76
CA LYS A 125 0.70 -22.89 4.53
C LYS A 125 0.83 -21.73 3.56
N ASP A 126 0.03 -21.73 2.50
CA ASP A 126 -0.07 -20.62 1.55
C ASP A 126 -1.54 -20.20 1.39
N VAL A 127 -1.76 -18.90 1.24
CA VAL A 127 -3.09 -18.34 0.97
C VAL A 127 -3.30 -18.41 -0.54
N LEU A 128 -4.23 -19.26 -0.98
CA LEU A 128 -4.51 -19.48 -2.40
C LEU A 128 -5.36 -18.34 -2.99
N GLY A 129 -6.22 -17.73 -2.17
CA GLY A 129 -6.98 -16.57 -2.59
C GLY A 129 -8.01 -16.08 -1.58
N LEU A 130 -8.61 -14.96 -1.93
CA LEU A 130 -9.62 -14.24 -1.16
C LEU A 130 -10.78 -13.85 -2.10
N TRP A 131 -12.01 -14.17 -1.71
CA TRP A 131 -13.22 -13.83 -2.49
C TRP A 131 -14.27 -13.20 -1.58
N THR A 132 -14.97 -12.19 -2.10
CA THR A 132 -16.04 -11.49 -1.37
C THR A 132 -17.40 -11.78 -2.00
N SER A 133 -18.41 -12.07 -1.17
CA SER A 133 -19.82 -12.21 -1.60
C SER A 133 -20.50 -10.87 -1.85
#